data_AF-A0A8T6M6Q9-F1
#
_entry.id   AF-A0A8T6M6Q9-F1
#
_cell.length_a   1.000
_cell.length_b   1.000
_cell.length_c   1.000
_cell.angle_alpha   90.00
_cell.angle_beta   90.00
_cell.angle_gamma   90.00
#
_symmetry.space_group_name_H-M   'P 1'
#
loop_
_entity.id
_entity.type
_entity.pdbx_description
1 polymer ?
#
loop_
_entity_poly.entity_id
_entity_poly.type
_entity_poly.pdbx_seq_one_letter_code
_entity_poly.pdbx_strand_id
1 'polypeptide(L)' 'MMPSELVMKIYKSNSNTYFNLVSRALAELKEKKLVEIVNPEDKTGRIYKRTKEGEKVLKKLV' A
#
# COMPACT_ATOMS: atom_id res chain seq x y z
N MET A 1 1.65 -1.01 -6.91
CA MET A 1 1.36 0.42 -6.63
C MET A 1 2.40 0.93 -5.65
N MET A 2 2.92 2.12 -5.91
CA MET A 2 3.83 2.80 -5.00
C MET A 2 3.05 3.66 -3.98
N PRO A 3 3.60 3.89 -2.78
CA PRO A 3 3.01 4.80 -1.80
C PRO A 3 2.75 6.21 -2.35
N SER A 4 3.67 6.75 -3.16
CA SER A 4 3.53 8.07 -3.80
C SER A 4 2.32 8.15 -4.74
N GLU A 5 2.08 7.10 -5.54
CA GLU A 5 0.92 7.01 -6.42
C GLU A 5 -0.39 7.01 -5.62
N LEU A 6 -0.42 6.28 -4.50
CA LEU A 6 -1.58 6.23 -3.62
C LEU A 6 -1.85 7.57 -2.94
N VAL A 7 -0.81 8.23 -2.44
CA VAL A 7 -0.92 9.57 -1.84
C VAL A 7 -1.52 10.55 -2.84
N MET A 8 -1.00 10.58 -4.07
CA MET A 8 -1.52 11.47 -5.10
C MET A 8 -2.95 11.13 -5.50
N LYS A 9 -3.30 9.84 -5.59
CA LYS A 9 -4.65 9.38 -5.95
C LYS A 9 -5.69 9.75 -4.88
N ILE A 10 -5.35 9.64 -3.60
CA ILE A 10 -6.29 9.85 -2.48
C ILE A 10 -6.38 11.33 -2.11
N TYR A 11 -5.24 12.00 -1.94
CA TYR A 11 -5.17 13.34 -1.35
C TYR A 11 -4.89 14.45 -2.37
N LYS A 12 -4.48 14.10 -3.60
CA LYS A 12 -4.09 15.06 -4.66
C LYS A 12 -3.04 16.08 -4.20
N SER A 13 -2.21 15.69 -3.22
CA SER A 13 -1.21 16.53 -2.56
C SER A 13 -0.08 15.67 -2.02
N ASN A 14 1.13 16.24 -1.90
CA ASN A 14 2.37 15.53 -1.57
C ASN A 14 2.90 15.80 -0.15
N SER A 15 2.01 16.00 0.83
CA SER A 15 2.40 16.21 2.24
C SER A 15 3.02 14.96 2.89
N ASN A 16 4.08 15.16 3.69
CA ASN A 16 4.70 14.13 4.53
C ASN A 16 3.70 13.41 5.43
N THR A 17 2.68 14.13 5.93
CA THR A 17 1.61 13.53 6.75
C THR A 17 0.85 12.45 5.97
N TYR A 18 0.54 12.69 4.70
CA TYR A 18 -0.17 11.73 3.86
C TYR A 18 0.70 10.51 3.51
N PHE A 19 1.99 10.74 3.25
CA PHE A 19 2.95 9.64 3.08
C PHE A 19 3.01 8.74 4.31
N ASN A 20 3.05 9.33 5.51
CA ASN A 20 3.07 8.57 6.76
C ASN A 20 1.80 7.75 6.95
N LEU A 21 0.62 8.34 6.69
CA LEU A 21 -0.66 7.63 6.76
C LEU A 21 -0.73 6.45 5.79
N VAL A 22 -0.38 6.67 4.53
CA VAL A 22 -0.40 5.61 3.49
C VAL A 22 0.62 4.52 3.82
N SER A 23 1.83 4.89 4.24
CA SER A 23 2.89 3.93 4.59
C SER A 23 2.49 3.06 5.77
N ARG A 24 1.87 3.67 6.80
CA ARG A 24 1.33 2.93 7.96
C ARG A 24 0.22 1.97 7.54
N ALA A 25 -0.75 2.43 6.74
CA ALA A 25 -1.82 1.56 6.26
C ALA A 25 -1.28 0.37 5.44
N LEU A 26 -0.30 0.59 4.56
CA LEU A 26 0.34 -0.48 3.79
C LEU A 26 1.10 -1.46 4.68
N ALA A 27 1.75 -0.98 5.75
CA ALA A 27 2.41 -1.84 6.72
C ALA A 27 1.40 -2.74 7.45
N GLU A 28 0.30 -2.17 7.95
CA GLU A 28 -0.77 -2.92 8.62
C GLU A 28 -1.43 -3.96 7.69
N LEU A 29 -1.66 -3.61 6.42
CA LEU A 29 -2.17 -4.56 5.42
C LEU A 29 -1.17 -5.69 5.12
N LYS A 30 0.13 -5.38 5.13
CA LYS A 30 1.20 -6.37 4.93
C LYS A 30 1.28 -7.34 6.11
N GLU A 31 1.18 -6.84 7.35
CA GLU A 31 1.14 -7.68 8.56
C GLU A 31 -0.03 -8.66 8.52
N LYS A 32 -1.17 -8.22 8.00
CA LYS A 32 -2.36 -9.07 7.76
C LYS A 32 -2.25 -9.96 6.52
N LYS A 33 -1.11 -9.97 5.82
CA LYS A 33 -0.84 -10.74 4.59
C LYS A 33 -1.80 -10.42 3.44
N LEU A 34 -2.39 -9.23 3.43
CA LEU A 34 -3.32 -8.77 2.38
C LEU A 34 -2.58 -8.11 1.20
N VAL A 35 -1.39 -7.57 1.47
CA VAL A 35 -0.46 -7.05 0.47
C VAL A 35 0.95 -7.58 0.71
N GLU A 36 1.78 -7.57 -0.33
CA GLU A 36 3.19 -7.94 -0.29
C GLU A 36 4.06 -6.89 -0.99
N ILE A 37 5.34 -6.83 -0.63
CA ILE A 37 6.34 -5.97 -1.28
C ILE A 37 6.99 -6.79 -2.39
N VAL A 38 7.01 -6.24 -3.61
CA VAL A 38 7.55 -6.93 -4.79
C VAL A 38 9.07 -6.78 -4.89
N ASN A 39 9.61 -5.65 -4.42
CA ASN A 39 11.03 -5.29 -4.39
C ASN A 39 11.52 -5.09 -2.94
N PRO A 40 11.67 -6.17 -2.15
CA PRO A 40 12.05 -6.07 -0.74
C PRO A 40 13.45 -5.46 -0.50
N GLU A 41 14.34 -5.59 -1.48
CA GLU A 41 15.71 -5.04 -1.49
C GLU A 41 15.73 -3.51 -1.48
N ASP A 42 14.69 -2.89 -2.05
CA ASP A 42 14.59 -1.44 -2.11
C ASP A 42 14.08 -0.86 -0.78
N LYS A 43 14.81 0.15 -0.29
CA LYS A 43 14.41 0.92 0.90
C LYS A 43 13.40 2.01 0.57
N THR A 44 13.51 2.59 -0.63
CA THR A 44 12.64 3.66 -1.13
C THR A 44 11.99 3.23 -2.44
N GLY A 45 10.76 3.67 -2.71
CA GLY A 45 10.07 3.26 -3.95
C GLY A 45 9.52 1.82 -3.91
N ARG A 46 9.24 1.30 -2.72
CA ARG A 46 8.66 -0.05 -2.55
C ARG A 46 7.33 -0.17 -3.29
N ILE A 47 7.21 -1.22 -4.08
CA ILE A 47 6.04 -1.57 -4.86
C ILE A 47 5.23 -2.58 -4.06
N TYR A 48 3.98 -2.22 -3.79
CA TYR A 48 3.03 -3.09 -3.11
C TYR A 48 2.07 -3.74 -4.10
N LYS A 49 1.79 -5.02 -3.88
CA LYS A 49 0.82 -5.82 -4.65
C LYS A 49 -0.14 -6.53 -3.70
N ARG A 50 -1.40 -6.68 -4.11
CA ARG A 50 -2.38 -7.48 -3.35
C ARG A 50 -2.02 -8.97 -3.45
N THR A 51 -2.11 -9.67 -2.32
CA THR A 51 -1.94 -11.12 -2.28
C THR A 51 -3.23 -11.81 -2.75
N LYS A 52 -3.19 -13.13 -2.93
CA LYS A 52 -4.40 -13.94 -3.18
C LYS A 52 -5.46 -13.72 -2.09
N GLU A 53 -5.04 -13.58 -0.83
CA GLU A 53 -5.95 -13.36 0.29
C GLU A 53 -6.52 -11.93 0.27
N GLY A 54 -5.69 -10.93 -0.04
CA GLY A 54 -6.14 -9.56 -0.27
C GLY A 54 -7.20 -9.45 -1.37
N GLU A 55 -7.03 -10.18 -2.48
CA GLU A 55 -8.02 -10.23 -3.56
C GLU A 55 -9.34 -10.88 -3.12
N LYS A 56 -9.30 -11.94 -2.29
CA LYS A 56 -10.52 -12.55 -1.75
C LYS A 56 -11.27 -11.59 -0.82
N VAL A 57 -10.54 -10.87 0.04
CA VAL A 57 -11.15 -9.87 0.95
C VAL A 57 -11.80 -8.76 0.15
N LEU A 58 -11.13 -8.25 -0.88
CA LEU A 58 -11.67 -7.22 -1.76
C LEU A 58 -12.99 -7.63 -2.42
N LYS A 59 -13.08 -8.88 -2.91
CA LYS A 59 -14.30 -9.44 -3.51
C LYS A 59 -15.49 -9.54 -2.56
N LYS A 60 -15.29 -9.40 -1.25
CA LYS A 60 -16.37 -9.38 -0.24
C LYS A 60 -16.82 -7.97 0.12
N LEU A 61 -16.05 -6.95 -0.29
CA LEU A 61 -16.33 -5.54 -0.01
C LEU A 61 -17.01 -4.82 -1.18
N VAL A 62 -17.07 -5.47 -2.35
CA VAL A 62 -17.65 -4.98 -3.61
C VAL A 62 -18.71 -5.97 -4.06
#